data_AF-A0A1V5X466-F1
#
_entry.id   AF-A0A1V5X466-F1
#
_cell.length_a   1.000
_cell.length_b   1.000
_cell.length_c   1.000
_cell.angle_alpha   90.00
_cell.angle_beta   90.00
_cell.angle_gamma   90.00
#
_symmetry.space_group_name_H-M   'P 1'
#
loop_
_entity.id
_entity.type
_entity.pdbx_description
1 polymer ?
#
loop_
_entity_poly.entity_id
_entity_poly.type
_entity_poly.pdbx_seq_one_letter_code
_entity_poly.pdbx_strand_id
1 'polypeptide(L)'
;MKIYVVQGSTGEYSDHREWILKAFTKEQKAKDFVVACTQEYQRIKSSYEDKYDWPKEKDPHKLDPAFEWDYTGTNYTYFETELEE
;
A
#
# COMPACT_ATOMS: atom_id res chain seq x y z
N MET A 1 -14.59 9.34 16.77
CA MET A 1 -13.82 10.37 16.02
C MET A 1 -13.61 9.87 14.59
N LYS A 2 -13.80 10.68 13.54
CA LYS A 2 -13.53 10.21 12.16
C LYS A 2 -12.03 10.01 11.91
N ILE A 3 -11.68 8.87 11.31
CA ILE A 3 -10.32 8.54 10.87
C ILE A 3 -10.34 8.01 9.44
N TYR A 4 -9.19 8.11 8.80
CA TYR A 4 -8.96 7.68 7.41
C TYR A 4 -7.86 6.63 7.41
N VAL A 5 -8.22 5.39 7.09
CA VAL A 5 -7.33 4.25 7.13
C VAL A 5 -6.83 3.95 5.73
N VAL A 6 -5.52 3.94 5.55
CA VAL A 6 -4.86 3.57 4.30
C VAL A 6 -4.58 2.08 4.29
N GLN A 7 -4.95 1.42 3.20
CA GLN A 7 -4.72 0.00 2.97
C GLN A 7 -4.01 -0.24 1.63
N GLY A 8 -3.26 -1.34 1.59
CA GLY A 8 -2.69 -1.91 0.38
C GLY A 8 -3.47 -3.15 -0.01
N SER A 9 -3.52 -3.43 -1.30
CA SER A 9 -4.12 -4.66 -1.83
C SER A 9 -3.36 -5.19 -3.04
N THR A 10 -3.37 -6.50 -3.23
CA THR A 10 -2.73 -7.21 -4.35
C THR A 10 -3.52 -8.50 -4.61
N GLY A 11 -3.43 -9.07 -5.81
CA GLY A 11 -4.12 -10.32 -6.15
C GLY A 11 -5.55 -10.12 -6.66
N GLU A 12 -6.16 -11.22 -7.09
CA GLU A 12 -7.52 -11.27 -7.60
C GLU A 12 -8.26 -12.52 -7.09
N TYR A 13 -9.55 -12.39 -6.78
CA TYR A 13 -10.39 -13.51 -6.33
C TYR A 13 -9.83 -14.22 -5.08
N SER A 14 -9.29 -15.43 -5.22
CA SER A 14 -8.88 -16.29 -4.10
C SER A 14 -7.50 -16.00 -3.54
N ASP A 15 -6.65 -15.28 -4.28
CA ASP A 15 -5.33 -14.85 -3.80
C ASP A 15 -5.28 -13.36 -3.44
N HIS A 16 -6.44 -12.69 -3.46
CA HIS A 16 -6.60 -11.31 -2.99
C HIS A 16 -6.12 -11.18 -1.55
N ARG A 17 -5.26 -10.20 -1.33
CA ARG A 17 -4.74 -9.83 -0.01
C ARG A 17 -4.93 -8.35 0.20
N GLU A 18 -5.23 -8.01 1.44
CA GLU A 18 -5.33 -6.63 1.91
C GLU A 18 -4.57 -6.49 3.22
N TRP A 19 -3.96 -5.33 3.43
CA TRP A 19 -3.29 -5.02 4.68
C TRP A 19 -3.45 -3.55 5.03
N ILE A 20 -3.47 -3.25 6.33
CA ILE A 20 -3.57 -1.89 6.85
C ILE A 20 -2.17 -1.30 7.03
N LEU A 21 -1.92 -0.12 6.47
CA LEU A 21 -0.64 0.57 6.59
C LEU A 21 -0.66 1.57 7.74
N LYS A 22 -1.65 2.47 7.73
CA LYS A 22 -1.66 3.64 8.61
C LYS A 22 -3.02 4.31 8.67
N ALA A 23 -3.36 4.87 9.82
CA ALA A 23 -4.54 5.72 9.99
C ALA A 23 -4.15 7.20 10.16
N PHE A 24 -5.00 8.09 9.65
CA PHE A 24 -4.85 9.54 9.75
C PHE A 24 -6.13 10.18 10.29
N THR A 25 -5.98 11.28 11.02
CA THR A 25 -7.12 12.09 11.48
C THR A 25 -7.59 13.13 10.46
N LYS A 26 -6.87 13.29 9.34
CA LYS A 26 -7.19 14.21 8.26
C LYS A 26 -7.20 13.47 6.92
N GLU A 27 -8.29 13.59 6.17
CA GLU A 27 -8.46 12.94 4.86
C GLU A 27 -7.33 13.29 3.89
N GLN A 28 -6.95 14.58 3.81
CA GLN A 28 -5.89 15.02 2.92
C GLN A 28 -4.56 14.32 3.21
N LYS A 29 -4.26 14.01 4.48
CA LYS A 29 -3.03 13.28 4.84
C LYS A 29 -3.08 11.82 4.36
N ALA A 30 -4.26 11.18 4.40
CA ALA A 30 -4.43 9.84 3.84
C ALA A 30 -4.27 9.86 2.30
N LYS A 31 -4.85 10.84 1.61
CA LYS A 31 -4.71 11.04 0.16
C LYS A 31 -3.24 11.24 -0.23
N ASP A 32 -2.54 12.16 0.43
CA ASP A 32 -1.13 12.43 0.19
C ASP A 32 -0.27 11.15 0.40
N PHE A 33 -0.62 10.36 1.42
CA PHE A 33 0.09 9.12 1.73
C PHE A 33 -0.17 8.02 0.70
N VAL A 34 -1.41 7.87 0.20
CA VAL A 34 -1.73 6.96 -0.91
C VAL A 34 -0.94 7.31 -2.17
N VAL A 35 -0.85 8.60 -2.51
CA VAL A 35 -0.06 9.07 -3.65
C VAL A 35 1.42 8.73 -3.45
N ALA A 36 1.98 8.98 -2.27
CA ALA A 36 3.37 8.68 -1.96
C ALA A 36 3.66 7.17 -2.03
N CYS A 37 2.77 6.32 -1.51
CA CYS A 37 2.92 4.86 -1.61
C CYS A 37 2.84 4.40 -3.07
N THR A 38 1.90 4.94 -3.84
CA THR A 38 1.77 4.61 -5.26
C THR A 38 3.02 5.00 -6.04
N GLN A 39 3.58 6.18 -5.79
CA GLN A 39 4.80 6.63 -6.45
C GLN A 39 6.00 5.76 -6.11
N GLU A 40 6.15 5.36 -4.84
CA GLU A 40 7.24 4.48 -4.41
C GLU A 40 7.09 3.09 -5.04
N TYR A 41 5.87 2.52 -5.09
CA TYR A 41 5.58 1.29 -5.84
C TYR A 41 5.93 1.42 -7.33
N GLN A 42 5.62 2.54 -7.99
CA GLN A 42 6.00 2.73 -9.39
C GLN A 42 7.52 2.81 -9.57
N ARG A 43 8.24 3.49 -8.67
CA ARG A 43 9.72 3.51 -8.68
C ARG A 43 10.29 2.11 -8.58
N ILE A 44 9.75 1.34 -7.63
CA ILE A 44 10.03 -0.07 -7.38
C ILE A 44 9.81 -0.88 -8.65
N LYS A 45 8.59 -0.88 -9.18
CA LYS A 45 8.21 -1.62 -10.38
C LYS A 45 9.07 -1.25 -11.60
N SER A 46 9.45 0.02 -11.72
CA SER A 46 10.31 0.48 -12.83
C SER A 46 11.76 0.04 -12.69
N SER A 47 12.20 -0.34 -11.48
CA SER A 47 13.57 -0.76 -11.20
C SER A 47 13.81 -2.24 -11.45
N TYR A 48 12.75 -3.04 -11.64
CA TYR A 48 12.83 -4.49 -11.83
C TYR A 48 12.03 -4.90 -13.06
N GLU A 49 12.61 -5.74 -13.91
CA GLU A 49 11.92 -6.25 -15.10
C GLU A 49 10.76 -7.18 -14.71
N ASP A 50 10.95 -7.99 -13.67
CA ASP A 50 9.93 -8.86 -13.08
C ASP A 50 9.89 -8.73 -11.54
N LYS A 51 8.73 -8.98 -10.93
CA LYS A 51 8.57 -9.09 -9.47
C LYS A 51 9.44 -10.19 -8.85
N TYR A 52 9.84 -11.21 -9.62
CA TYR A 52 10.73 -12.27 -9.15
C TYR A 52 12.20 -11.85 -9.08
N ASP A 53 12.58 -10.79 -9.80
CA ASP A 53 13.93 -10.19 -9.75
C ASP A 53 14.10 -9.27 -8.53
N TRP A 54 13.00 -8.99 -7.83
CA TRP A 54 12.95 -8.16 -6.65
C TRP A 54 13.76 -8.77 -5.49
N PRO A 55 14.79 -8.10 -4.96
CA PRO A 55 15.57 -8.56 -3.83
C PRO A 55 14.73 -8.44 -2.56
N LYS A 56 14.20 -9.58 -2.11
CA LYS A 56 13.40 -9.71 -0.88
C LYS A 56 14.05 -9.10 0.36
N GLU A 57 15.37 -8.93 0.34
CA GLU A 57 16.17 -8.46 1.48
C GLU A 57 16.47 -6.95 1.47
N LYS A 58 16.20 -6.21 0.38
CA LYS A 58 16.86 -4.90 0.19
C LYS A 58 16.02 -3.66 -0.05
N ASP A 59 14.70 -3.74 -0.16
CA ASP A 59 13.89 -2.51 -0.19
C ASP A 59 12.45 -2.80 0.26
N PRO A 60 12.17 -3.10 1.54
CA PRO A 60 10.79 -3.06 2.01
C PRO A 60 10.30 -1.65 1.72
N HIS A 61 9.32 -1.54 0.82
CA HIS A 61 8.75 -0.28 0.38
C HIS A 61 8.73 0.72 1.55
N LYS A 62 9.45 1.85 1.43
CA LYS A 62 9.83 2.67 2.61
C LYS A 62 8.65 3.16 3.45
N LEU A 63 7.47 3.20 2.83
CA LEU A 63 6.22 3.64 3.41
C LEU A 63 5.27 2.49 3.76
N ASP A 64 5.57 1.27 3.32
CA ASP A 64 4.74 0.08 3.49
C ASP A 64 5.60 -1.13 3.92
N PRO A 65 5.73 -1.36 5.23
CA PRO A 65 6.47 -2.49 5.76
C PRO A 65 5.88 -3.86 5.42
N ALA A 66 4.59 -3.91 5.06
CA ALA A 66 3.87 -5.12 4.70
C ALA A 66 3.68 -5.25 3.18
N PHE A 67 4.48 -4.50 2.41
CA PHE A 67 4.37 -4.46 0.96
C PHE A 67 4.43 -5.85 0.33
N GLU A 68 3.35 -6.20 -0.34
CA GLU A 68 3.26 -7.37 -1.20
C GLU A 68 3.03 -6.94 -2.64
N TRP A 69 3.76 -7.57 -3.57
CA TRP A 69 3.65 -7.36 -5.01
C TRP A 69 3.43 -8.69 -5.72
N ASP A 70 2.25 -8.86 -6.33
CA ASP A 70 1.87 -10.03 -7.10
C ASP A 70 1.83 -9.75 -8.62
N TYR A 71 1.16 -10.61 -9.41
CA TYR A 71 1.06 -10.44 -10.87
C TYR A 71 0.09 -9.30 -11.28
N THR A 72 -0.87 -8.95 -10.43
CA THR A 72 -1.78 -7.81 -10.66
C THR A 72 -1.17 -6.49 -10.22
N GLY A 73 -0.19 -6.55 -9.31
CA GLY A 73 0.45 -5.36 -8.77
C GLY A 73 -0.22 -4.88 -7.49
N THR A 74 0.47 -3.97 -6.82
CA THR A 74 -0.02 -3.39 -5.57
C THR A 74 -0.84 -2.14 -5.84
N ASN A 75 -2.03 -2.06 -5.23
CA ASN A 75 -2.87 -0.87 -5.21
C ASN A 75 -2.97 -0.32 -3.79
N TYR A 76 -3.01 1.01 -3.67
CA TYR A 76 -3.21 1.69 -2.40
C TYR A 76 -4.49 2.50 -2.42
N THR A 77 -5.31 2.34 -1.39
CA THR A 77 -6.57 3.07 -1.22
C THR A 77 -6.72 3.52 0.22
N TYR A 78 -7.75 4.31 0.49
CA TYR A 78 -8.13 4.64 1.87
C TYR A 78 -9.65 4.59 2.01
N PHE A 79 -10.10 4.34 3.24
CA PHE A 79 -11.50 4.39 3.60
C PHE A 79 -11.71 5.22 4.88
N GLU A 80 -12.90 5.79 5.02
CA GLU A 80 -13.32 6.52 6.22
C GLU A 80 -13.96 5.56 7.22
N THR A 81 -13.63 5.71 8.50
CA THR A 81 -14.33 5.00 9.59
C THR A 81 -14.34 5.82 10.88
N GLU A 82 -15.10 5.38 11.87
CA GLU A 82 -15.15 5.98 13.20
C GLU A 82 -14.22 5.24 14.17
N LEU A 83 -13.40 5.99 14.90
CA LEU A 83 -12.68 5.48 16.05
C LEU A 83 -13.63 5.40 17.25
N GLU A 84 -13.81 4.18 17.75
CA GLU A 84 -14.52 3.85 19.00
C GLU A 84 -13.54 3.89 20.19
N GLU A 85 -14.07 4.19 21.40
CA GLU A 85 -13.32 4.29 22.66
C GLU A 85 -13.22 2.96 23.40
#